data_AF-A0A0N7ZAI7-F1
#
_entry.id   AF-A0A0N7ZAI7-F1
#
_cell.length_a   1.000
_cell.length_b   1.000
_cell.length_c   1.000
_cell.angle_alpha   90.00
_cell.angle_beta   90.00
_cell.angle_gamma   90.00
#
_symmetry.space_group_name_H-M   'P 1'
#
loop_
_entity.id
_entity.type
_entity.pdbx_description
1 polymer ?
#
loop_
_entity_poly.entity_id
_entity_poly.type
_entity_poly.pdbx_seq_one_letter_code
_entity_poly.pdbx_strand_id
1 'polypeptide(L)'
;MDASRLKTLILPLGGALLLSGAAGAMYYYLTRRDGEESEVAPGKSSVWTSVKVEVPVQAVGVVIGRQGSNIRLIQDSTNTRIKFSDGEENGKRMCAILGLPENVRLARQLIMKAVDEQPVVEVSEVKVPNMAISRIIGRNGDTVRSISHSTGVKVTVVKEEDFTTSPSSSGG
;
A
#
# COMPACT_ATOMS: atom_id res chain seq x y z
N MET A 1 1.73 -27.73 45.92
CA MET A 1 2.57 -26.68 46.52
C MET A 1 3.85 -26.63 45.73
N ASP A 2 3.71 -26.22 44.47
CA ASP A 2 3.77 -24.81 44.07
C ASP A 2 5.24 -24.41 44.01
N ALA A 3 5.74 -24.40 42.79
CA ALA A 3 5.87 -23.17 42.03
C ALA A 3 7.25 -22.60 42.35
N SER A 4 8.12 -22.75 41.36
CA SER A 4 8.75 -21.62 40.69
C SER A 4 8.87 -20.38 41.57
N ARG A 5 10.09 -19.91 41.80
CA ARG A 5 10.56 -18.56 41.43
C ARG A 5 11.87 -18.27 42.15
N LEU A 6 12.99 -18.38 41.45
CA LEU A 6 14.08 -17.42 41.62
C LEU A 6 14.96 -17.45 40.37
N LYS A 7 14.56 -16.67 39.36
CA LYS A 7 15.12 -15.34 39.02
C LYS A 7 16.27 -15.46 38.03
N THR A 8 15.89 -15.22 36.76
CA THR A 8 16.54 -14.29 35.84
C THR A 8 18.01 -13.99 36.12
N LEU A 9 18.91 -14.67 35.40
CA LEU A 9 20.23 -14.14 35.10
C LEU A 9 20.42 -14.18 33.58
N ILE A 10 20.29 -13.00 32.99
CA ILE A 10 20.66 -12.72 31.60
C ILE A 10 22.18 -12.87 31.50
N LEU A 11 22.70 -13.45 30.41
CA LEU A 11 23.58 -12.75 29.47
C LEU A 11 23.81 -13.56 28.17
N PRO A 12 24.05 -12.85 27.05
CA PRO A 12 23.84 -13.31 25.69
C PRO A 12 25.11 -13.92 25.13
N LEU A 13 25.02 -15.12 24.58
CA LEU A 13 26.05 -15.63 23.69
C LEU A 13 25.35 -16.30 22.53
N GLY A 14 25.61 -15.75 21.33
CA GLY A 14 25.25 -16.38 20.08
C GLY A 14 25.62 -17.86 20.12
N GLY A 15 24.64 -18.69 19.82
CA GLY A 15 24.76 -20.13 19.88
C GLY A 15 23.74 -20.72 18.92
N ALA A 16 24.11 -20.74 17.65
CA ALA A 16 23.73 -21.85 16.79
C ALA A 16 23.97 -23.18 17.53
N LEU A 17 23.24 -24.23 17.15
CA LEU A 17 23.33 -25.65 17.56
C LEU A 17 22.30 -26.08 18.66
N LEU A 18 21.44 -27.12 18.55
CA LEU A 18 21.30 -28.28 17.65
C LEU A 18 19.89 -28.94 17.73
N LEU A 19 19.43 -29.41 16.57
CA LEU A 19 18.96 -30.78 16.26
C LEU A 19 17.91 -31.47 17.15
N SER A 20 16.65 -31.33 16.77
CA SER A 20 15.93 -32.51 16.29
C SER A 20 15.52 -32.18 14.86
N GLY A 21 15.84 -33.04 13.89
CA GLY A 21 15.57 -32.76 12.47
C GLY A 21 14.12 -32.37 12.21
N ALA A 22 13.19 -32.88 13.03
CA ALA A 22 11.78 -32.51 12.99
C ALA A 22 11.48 -31.17 13.67
N ALA A 23 12.03 -30.87 14.86
CA ALA A 23 11.75 -29.62 15.57
C ALA A 23 12.46 -28.41 14.94
N GLY A 24 13.67 -28.59 14.42
CA GLY A 24 14.38 -27.56 13.66
C GLY A 24 13.72 -27.30 12.31
N ALA A 25 13.34 -28.35 11.58
CA ALA A 25 12.57 -28.19 10.34
C ALA A 25 11.19 -27.61 10.62
N MET A 26 10.50 -28.06 11.67
CA MET A 26 9.19 -27.55 12.05
C MET A 26 9.27 -26.12 12.55
N TYR A 27 10.27 -25.74 13.34
CA TYR A 27 10.51 -24.33 13.68
C TYR A 27 10.79 -23.51 12.43
N TYR A 28 11.65 -23.99 11.52
CA TYR A 28 11.92 -23.35 10.22
C TYR A 28 10.66 -23.21 9.34
N TYR A 29 9.76 -24.22 9.32
CA TYR A 29 8.49 -24.18 8.59
C TYR A 29 7.45 -23.28 9.28
N LEU A 30 7.41 -23.26 10.62
CA LEU A 30 6.47 -22.46 11.40
C LEU A 30 6.87 -20.98 11.40
N THR A 31 8.17 -20.66 11.40
CA THR A 31 8.66 -19.28 11.21
C THR A 31 8.64 -18.84 9.75
N ARG A 32 8.28 -19.72 8.79
CA ARG A 32 8.13 -19.39 7.35
C ARG A 32 6.69 -19.15 6.91
N ARG A 33 5.71 -19.20 7.81
CA ARG A 33 4.36 -18.72 7.50
C ARG A 33 4.33 -17.23 7.83
N ASP A 34 4.07 -16.45 6.78
CA ASP A 34 3.82 -15.00 6.76
C ASP A 34 5.08 -14.16 6.46
N GLY A 35 5.54 -14.25 5.19
CA GLY A 35 6.50 -13.31 4.61
C GLY A 35 7.63 -13.99 3.85
N GLU A 36 7.39 -14.31 2.58
CA GLU A 36 8.44 -14.77 1.66
C GLU A 36 9.40 -13.62 1.33
N GLU A 37 10.24 -13.23 2.27
CA GLU A 37 11.45 -12.45 2.02
C GLU A 37 12.62 -13.45 2.02
N SER A 38 12.85 -14.08 0.87
CA SER A 38 14.11 -14.80 0.67
C SER A 38 15.23 -13.78 0.67
N GLU A 39 16.10 -13.83 1.68
CA GLU A 39 17.41 -13.19 1.63
C GLU A 39 18.23 -13.83 0.50
N VAL A 40 18.22 -13.17 -0.66
CA VAL A 40 19.07 -13.53 -1.79
C VAL A 40 20.47 -13.01 -1.45
N ALA A 41 21.38 -13.90 -1.07
CA ALA A 41 22.81 -13.61 -1.06
C ALA A 41 23.22 -13.07 -2.45
N PRO A 42 24.10 -12.04 -2.54
CA PRO A 42 24.49 -11.42 -3.81
C PRO A 42 25.44 -12.34 -4.60
N GLY A 43 24.89 -13.44 -5.12
CA GLY A 43 25.50 -14.26 -6.15
C GLY A 43 24.82 -13.92 -7.48
N LYS A 44 25.61 -13.59 -8.50
CA LYS A 44 25.17 -13.32 -9.87
C LYS A 44 24.38 -14.52 -10.43
N SER A 45 23.11 -14.61 -10.10
CA SER A 45 22.20 -15.62 -10.62
C SER A 45 21.63 -15.11 -11.93
N SER A 46 21.94 -15.82 -13.02
CA SER A 46 21.34 -15.59 -14.35
C SER A 46 19.90 -16.08 -14.45
N VAL A 47 19.30 -16.49 -13.33
CA VAL A 47 17.95 -17.06 -13.27
C VAL A 47 16.95 -15.94 -13.00
N TRP A 48 15.89 -15.89 -13.82
CA TRP A 48 14.77 -14.98 -13.56
C TRP A 48 14.06 -15.37 -12.26
N THR A 49 13.79 -14.38 -11.43
CA THR A 49 13.06 -14.52 -10.17
C THR A 49 11.75 -13.73 -10.24
N SER A 50 10.79 -14.12 -9.39
CA SER A 50 9.51 -13.46 -9.23
C SER A 50 9.33 -13.08 -7.77
N VAL A 51 9.09 -11.80 -7.49
CA VAL A 51 8.79 -11.29 -6.15
C VAL A 51 7.39 -10.71 -6.14
N LYS A 52 6.66 -10.93 -5.04
CA LYS A 52 5.34 -10.36 -4.80
C LYS A 52 5.44 -9.28 -3.73
N VAL A 53 4.79 -8.15 -3.97
CA VAL A 53 4.78 -7.02 -3.06
C VAL A 53 3.35 -6.51 -2.90
N GLU A 54 2.92 -6.28 -1.67
CA GLU A 54 1.62 -5.67 -1.41
C GLU A 54 1.69 -4.15 -1.59
N VAL A 55 0.73 -3.58 -2.32
CA VAL A 55 0.65 -2.14 -2.59
C VAL A 55 -0.72 -1.63 -2.13
N PRO A 56 -0.80 -0.59 -1.27
CA PRO A 56 -2.07 0.02 -0.89
C PRO A 56 -2.88 0.45 -2.11
N VAL A 57 -4.18 0.18 -2.12
CA VAL A 57 -5.05 0.46 -3.29
C VAL A 57 -5.01 1.93 -3.69
N GLN A 58 -4.90 2.83 -2.71
CA GLN A 58 -4.78 4.27 -2.91
C GLN A 58 -3.51 4.64 -3.69
N ALA A 59 -2.41 3.91 -3.52
CA ALA A 59 -1.13 4.16 -4.17
C ALA A 59 -1.02 3.49 -5.55
N VAL A 60 -1.81 2.45 -5.84
CA VAL A 60 -1.76 1.70 -7.12
C VAL A 60 -1.90 2.63 -8.32
N GLY A 61 -2.78 3.63 -8.25
CA GLY A 61 -2.97 4.59 -9.33
C GLY A 61 -1.72 5.44 -9.60
N VAL A 62 -1.00 5.84 -8.55
CA VAL A 62 0.25 6.60 -8.64
C VAL A 62 1.39 5.74 -9.22
N VAL A 63 1.49 4.48 -8.76
CA VAL A 63 2.49 3.53 -9.27
C VAL A 63 2.25 3.22 -10.75
N ILE A 64 1.00 3.01 -11.17
CA ILE A 64 0.66 2.78 -12.59
C ILE A 64 0.91 4.04 -13.43
N GLY A 65 0.49 5.19 -12.92
CA GLY A 65 0.55 6.46 -13.63
C GLY A 65 -0.50 6.58 -14.74
N ARG A 66 -0.65 7.79 -15.28
CA ARG A 66 -1.62 8.08 -16.34
C ARG A 66 -1.32 7.22 -17.56
N GLN A 67 -2.32 6.48 -18.05
CA GLN A 67 -2.19 5.55 -19.18
C GLN A 67 -1.08 4.48 -19.00
N GLY A 68 -0.69 4.17 -17.75
CA GLY A 68 0.39 3.22 -17.47
C GLY A 68 1.80 3.76 -17.74
N SER A 69 1.96 5.09 -17.88
CA SER A 69 3.25 5.71 -18.18
C SER A 69 4.33 5.40 -17.14
N ASN A 70 4.01 5.54 -15.85
CA ASN A 70 4.97 5.35 -14.76
C ASN A 70 5.40 3.88 -14.64
N ILE A 71 4.44 2.95 -14.67
CA ILE A 71 4.77 1.52 -14.58
C ILE A 71 5.53 1.01 -15.81
N ARG A 72 5.31 1.59 -17.00
CA ARG A 72 6.12 1.29 -18.19
C ARG A 72 7.55 1.79 -18.00
N LEU A 73 7.74 3.02 -17.53
CA LEU A 73 9.05 3.57 -17.23
C LEU A 73 9.83 2.70 -16.21
N ILE A 74 9.18 2.23 -15.15
CA ILE A 74 9.81 1.35 -14.16
C ILE A 74 10.19 0.02 -14.81
N GLN A 75 9.31 -0.59 -15.61
CA GLN A 75 9.61 -1.84 -16.32
C GLN A 75 10.79 -1.69 -17.28
N ASP A 76 10.80 -0.62 -18.08
CA ASP A 76 11.83 -0.36 -19.10
C ASP A 76 13.19 -0.05 -18.45
N SER A 77 13.21 0.78 -17.42
CA SER A 77 14.44 1.17 -16.72
C SER A 77 15.07 0.04 -15.90
N THR A 78 14.25 -0.89 -15.40
CA THR A 78 14.71 -2.03 -14.60
C THR A 78 14.81 -3.32 -15.40
N ASN A 79 14.35 -3.35 -16.66
CA ASN A 79 14.23 -4.56 -17.47
C ASN A 79 13.51 -5.68 -16.69
N THR A 80 12.30 -5.35 -16.21
CA THR A 80 11.40 -6.26 -15.49
C THR A 80 10.02 -6.27 -16.13
N ARG A 81 9.24 -7.31 -15.81
CA ARG A 81 7.80 -7.37 -16.10
C ARG A 81 7.04 -7.23 -14.79
N ILE A 82 6.10 -6.29 -14.75
CA ILE A 82 5.33 -5.98 -13.54
C ILE A 82 3.83 -6.14 -13.82
N LYS A 83 3.11 -6.85 -12.94
CA LYS A 83 1.67 -7.08 -13.05
C LYS A 83 0.98 -6.94 -11.70
N PHE A 84 -0.11 -6.19 -11.66
CA PHE A 84 -1.00 -6.13 -10.50
C PHE A 84 -2.08 -7.22 -10.59
N SER A 85 -2.46 -7.79 -9.44
CA SER A 85 -3.61 -8.69 -9.31
C SER A 85 -4.91 -7.91 -9.51
N ASP A 86 -5.92 -8.52 -10.15
CA ASP A 86 -7.23 -7.88 -10.33
C ASP A 86 -7.99 -7.70 -9.01
N GLY A 87 -7.76 -8.58 -8.03
CA GLY A 87 -8.33 -8.51 -6.69
C GLY A 87 -7.55 -7.63 -5.71
N GLU A 88 -8.27 -7.17 -4.70
CA GLU A 88 -7.80 -6.47 -3.51
C GLU A 88 -8.04 -7.35 -2.28
N GLU A 89 -7.09 -7.35 -1.34
CA GLU A 89 -7.19 -7.99 -0.04
C GLU A 89 -6.72 -7.00 1.04
N ASN A 90 -7.56 -6.75 2.05
CA ASN A 90 -7.25 -5.86 3.18
C ASN A 90 -6.74 -4.45 2.78
N GLY A 91 -7.35 -3.80 1.78
CA GLY A 91 -6.92 -2.46 1.34
C GLY A 91 -5.67 -2.45 0.46
N LYS A 92 -5.17 -3.62 0.05
CA LYS A 92 -3.93 -3.78 -0.71
C LYS A 92 -4.14 -4.64 -1.95
N ARG A 93 -3.38 -4.37 -3.01
CA ARG A 93 -3.30 -5.20 -4.22
C ARG A 93 -1.92 -5.83 -4.34
N MET A 94 -1.88 -7.06 -4.85
CA MET A 94 -0.62 -7.78 -5.04
C MET A 94 0.06 -7.34 -6.34
N CYS A 95 1.30 -6.91 -6.24
CA CYS A 95 2.17 -6.56 -7.37
C CYS A 95 3.21 -7.66 -7.57
N ALA A 96 3.16 -8.36 -8.71
CA ALA A 96 4.14 -9.37 -9.09
C ALA A 96 5.20 -8.73 -10.01
N ILE A 97 6.47 -8.88 -9.65
CA ILE A 97 7.64 -8.34 -10.37
C ILE A 97 8.48 -9.52 -10.81
N LEU A 98 8.75 -9.63 -12.11
CA LEU A 98 9.53 -10.70 -12.72
C LEU A 98 10.74 -10.14 -13.45
N GLY A 99 11.92 -10.72 -13.22
CA GLY A 99 13.16 -10.32 -13.89
C GLY A 99 14.40 -10.90 -13.21
N LEU A 100 15.58 -10.37 -13.51
CA LEU A 100 16.80 -10.75 -12.79
C LEU A 100 16.75 -10.28 -11.33
N PRO A 101 17.41 -10.96 -10.38
CA PRO A 101 17.33 -10.62 -8.96
C PRO A 101 17.65 -9.15 -8.64
N GLU A 102 18.73 -8.62 -9.22
CA GLU A 102 19.10 -7.21 -9.06
C GLU A 102 18.05 -6.27 -9.64
N ASN A 103 17.52 -6.60 -10.83
CA ASN A 103 16.49 -5.82 -11.52
C ASN A 103 15.18 -5.79 -10.73
N VAL A 104 14.78 -6.93 -10.17
CA VAL A 104 13.60 -7.06 -9.32
C VAL A 104 13.77 -6.24 -8.04
N ARG A 105 14.98 -6.24 -7.45
CA ARG A 105 15.30 -5.42 -6.27
C ARG A 105 15.15 -3.93 -6.58
N LEU A 106 15.68 -3.47 -7.71
CA LEU A 106 15.55 -2.09 -8.16
C LEU A 106 14.08 -1.72 -8.45
N ALA A 107 13.35 -2.58 -9.15
CA ALA A 107 11.92 -2.37 -9.44
C ALA A 107 11.08 -2.28 -8.16
N ARG A 108 11.32 -3.15 -7.18
CA ARG A 108 10.66 -3.10 -5.86
C ARG A 108 10.93 -1.75 -5.19
N GLN A 109 12.18 -1.29 -5.18
CA GLN A 109 12.54 -0.01 -4.57
C GLN A 109 11.82 1.18 -5.24
N LEU A 110 11.75 1.20 -6.58
CA LEU A 110 11.04 2.25 -7.31
C LEU A 110 9.53 2.24 -7.04
N ILE A 111 8.92 1.05 -6.95
CA ILE A 111 7.50 0.92 -6.59
C ILE A 111 7.26 1.45 -5.16
N MET A 112 8.05 1.00 -4.18
CA MET A 112 7.89 1.46 -2.79
C MET A 112 8.09 2.97 -2.69
N LYS A 113 9.08 3.53 -3.39
CA LYS A 113 9.28 4.98 -3.46
C LYS A 113 8.05 5.71 -4.00
N ALA A 114 7.43 5.21 -5.08
CA ALA A 114 6.21 5.80 -5.63
C ALA A 114 4.99 5.69 -4.69
N VAL A 115 4.98 4.69 -3.80
CA VAL A 115 3.98 4.56 -2.73
C VAL A 115 4.23 5.59 -1.64
N ASP A 116 5.48 5.74 -1.19
CA ASP A 116 5.85 6.68 -0.12
C ASP A 116 5.71 8.15 -0.56
N GLU A 117 5.98 8.45 -1.83
CA GLU A 117 5.83 9.78 -2.42
C GLU A 117 4.39 10.09 -2.85
N GLN A 118 3.42 9.23 -2.51
CA GLN A 118 2.01 9.50 -2.80
C GLN A 118 1.61 10.87 -2.19
N PRO A 119 1.05 11.81 -2.98
CA PRO A 119 0.65 13.10 -2.46
C PRO A 119 -0.44 12.91 -1.41
N VAL A 120 -0.17 13.38 -0.20
CA VAL A 120 -1.17 13.44 0.87
C VAL A 120 -2.18 14.51 0.45
N VAL A 121 -3.37 14.09 0.04
CA VAL A 121 -4.48 15.01 -0.23
C VAL A 121 -5.12 15.36 1.11
N GLU A 122 -4.83 16.55 1.62
CA GLU A 122 -5.48 17.06 2.82
C GLU A 122 -6.87 17.62 2.45
N VAL A 123 -7.92 16.99 2.98
CA VAL A 123 -9.30 17.44 2.80
C VAL A 123 -9.71 18.22 4.05
N SER A 124 -9.97 19.52 3.88
CA SER A 124 -10.50 20.37 4.95
C SER A 124 -11.98 20.64 4.69
N GLU A 125 -12.82 20.23 5.64
CA GLU A 125 -14.27 20.46 5.59
C GLU A 125 -14.63 21.78 6.28
N VAL A 126 -15.37 22.62 5.57
CA VAL A 126 -15.84 23.91 6.09
C VAL A 126 -17.36 23.92 6.13
N LYS A 127 -17.93 24.03 7.33
CA LYS A 127 -19.38 24.18 7.51
C LYS A 127 -19.81 25.57 7.11
N VAL A 128 -20.79 25.67 6.23
CA VAL A 128 -21.34 26.94 5.75
C VAL A 128 -22.85 26.97 5.91
N PRO A 129 -23.45 28.11 6.32
CA PRO A 129 -24.89 28.27 6.30
C PRO A 129 -25.46 28.04 4.90
N ASN A 130 -26.62 27.39 4.79
CA ASN A 130 -27.24 27.07 3.50
C ASN A 130 -27.43 28.33 2.60
N MET A 131 -27.83 29.44 3.20
CA MET A 131 -27.98 30.74 2.51
C MET A 131 -26.69 31.27 1.86
N ALA A 132 -25.52 30.84 2.32
CA ALA A 132 -24.23 31.28 1.79
C ALA A 132 -23.78 30.46 0.57
N ILE A 133 -24.32 29.25 0.37
CA ILE A 133 -23.87 28.30 -0.67
C ILE A 133 -23.93 28.92 -2.07
N SER A 134 -25.05 29.54 -2.43
CA SER A 134 -25.22 30.17 -3.76
C SER A 134 -24.19 31.27 -4.01
N ARG A 135 -23.80 32.02 -2.97
CA ARG A 135 -22.79 33.07 -3.05
C ARG A 135 -21.37 32.50 -3.15
N ILE A 136 -21.10 31.41 -2.43
CA ILE A 136 -19.81 30.71 -2.45
C ILE A 136 -19.57 30.09 -3.84
N ILE A 137 -20.57 29.42 -4.41
CA ILE A 137 -20.50 28.84 -5.76
C ILE A 137 -20.37 29.95 -6.80
N GLY A 138 -21.17 31.03 -6.64
CA GLY A 138 -21.26 32.10 -7.62
C GLY A 138 -22.08 31.72 -8.85
N ARG A 139 -22.38 32.70 -9.70
CA ARG A 139 -23.13 32.47 -10.95
C ARG A 139 -22.36 31.48 -11.82
N ASN A 140 -23.03 30.41 -12.27
CA ASN A 140 -22.42 29.35 -13.09
C ASN A 140 -21.13 28.73 -12.52
N GLY A 141 -20.90 28.84 -11.21
CA GLY A 141 -19.69 28.35 -10.55
C GLY A 141 -18.45 29.25 -10.69
N ASP A 142 -18.58 30.50 -11.14
CA ASP A 142 -17.42 31.37 -11.38
C ASP A 142 -16.59 31.64 -10.13
N THR A 143 -17.23 31.78 -8.96
CA THR A 143 -16.52 32.03 -7.70
C THR A 143 -15.72 30.80 -7.29
N VAL A 144 -16.31 29.61 -7.26
CA VAL A 144 -15.56 28.37 -6.94
C VAL A 144 -14.50 28.06 -7.99
N ARG A 145 -14.71 28.36 -9.28
CA ARG A 145 -13.69 28.20 -10.32
C ARG A 145 -12.54 29.17 -10.12
N SER A 146 -12.82 30.42 -9.77
CA SER A 146 -11.78 31.43 -9.49
C SER A 146 -10.96 31.04 -8.26
N ILE A 147 -11.63 30.52 -7.21
CA ILE A 147 -10.97 29.96 -6.04
C ILE A 147 -10.09 28.78 -6.47
N SER A 148 -10.64 27.78 -7.16
CA SER A 148 -9.87 26.63 -7.63
C SER A 148 -8.69 27.00 -8.53
N HIS A 149 -8.84 28.00 -9.40
CA HIS A 149 -7.78 28.47 -10.29
C HIS A 149 -6.66 29.21 -9.52
N SER A 150 -7.03 30.06 -8.56
CA SER A 150 -6.07 30.86 -7.79
C SER A 150 -5.36 30.07 -6.68
N THR A 151 -6.03 29.08 -6.09
CA THR A 151 -5.47 28.28 -4.98
C THR A 151 -4.93 26.93 -5.42
N GLY A 152 -5.28 26.45 -6.63
CA GLY A 152 -4.95 25.10 -7.09
C GLY A 152 -5.74 23.99 -6.37
N VAL A 153 -6.71 24.34 -5.52
CA VAL A 153 -7.50 23.39 -4.73
C VAL A 153 -8.80 23.02 -5.44
N LYS A 154 -9.17 21.74 -5.42
CA LYS A 154 -10.49 21.30 -5.87
C LYS A 154 -11.54 21.58 -4.79
N VAL A 155 -12.45 22.51 -5.06
CA VAL A 155 -13.56 22.82 -4.15
C VAL A 155 -14.79 21.99 -4.53
N THR A 156 -15.36 21.28 -3.56
CA THR A 156 -16.61 20.52 -3.70
C THR A 156 -17.57 20.94 -2.61
N VAL A 157 -18.80 21.30 -2.98
CA VAL A 157 -19.87 21.60 -2.03
C VAL A 157 -20.77 20.38 -1.97
N VAL A 158 -20.93 19.81 -0.78
CA VAL A 158 -21.79 18.66 -0.50
C VAL A 158 -22.93 19.12 0.39
N LYS A 159 -24.17 18.73 0.09
CA LYS A 159 -25.32 18.96 0.96
C LYS A 159 -25.44 17.77 1.92
N GLU A 160 -25.71 18.01 3.20
CA GLU A 160 -25.82 16.93 4.21
C GLU A 160 -26.98 15.93 3.98
N GLU A 161 -27.76 16.07 2.89
CA GLU A 161 -28.96 15.25 2.63
C GLU A 161 -28.68 13.89 1.92
N ASP A 162 -27.43 13.56 1.59
CA ASP A 162 -27.07 12.34 0.85
C ASP A 162 -26.45 11.20 1.71
N PHE A 163 -26.55 11.25 3.05
CA PHE A 163 -25.92 10.24 3.94
C PHE A 163 -26.87 9.32 4.72
N THR A 164 -28.18 9.30 4.46
CA THR A 164 -29.10 8.39 5.17
C THR A 164 -30.06 7.60 4.27
N THR A 165 -29.99 6.28 4.43
CA THR A 165 -31.07 5.26 4.33
C THR A 165 -31.05 4.39 3.07
N SER A 166 -30.32 3.27 3.18
CA SER A 166 -30.73 2.00 2.56
C SER A 166 -32.21 1.75 2.85
N PRO A 167 -33.08 1.44 1.88
CA PRO A 167 -34.46 1.09 2.18
C PRO A 167 -34.47 -0.26 2.93
N SER A 168 -34.70 -0.20 4.24
CA SER A 168 -35.07 -1.36 5.03
C SER A 168 -36.42 -1.87 4.54
N SER A 169 -36.46 -3.16 4.25
CA SER A 169 -37.66 -3.95 4.04
C SER A 169 -38.69 -3.80 5.17
N SER A 170 -39.93 -3.47 4.81
CA SER A 170 -41.15 -3.81 5.56
C SER A 170 -42.29 -3.73 4.53
N GLY A 171 -42.93 -4.82 4.14
CA GLY A 171 -43.75 -5.64 5.02
C GLY A 171 -45.18 -5.09 4.97
N GLY A 172 -45.98 -5.66 4.09
CA GLY A 172 -47.40 -5.36 3.87
C GLY A 172 -47.97 -6.36 2.88
#